data_AF-A0A7C2XGU1-F1
#
_entry.id   AF-A0A7C2XGU1-F1
#
_cell.length_a   1.000
_cell.length_b   1.000
_cell.length_c   1.000
_cell.angle_alpha   90.00
_cell.angle_beta   90.00
_cell.angle_gamma   90.00
#
_symmetry.space_group_name_H-M   'P 1'
#
loop_
_entity.id
_entity.type
_entity.pdbx_description
1 polymer ?
#
loop_
_entity_poly.entity_id
_entity_poly.type
_entity_poly.pdbx_seq_one_letter_code
_entity_poly.pdbx_strand_id
1 'polypeptide(L)'
;MPRPYQSKENNPVKAVILLLLALLALWMLLSPYGLWQYSKISRELASLKAENSRLEQENRDLLIEIEKLRNDPEYIEEVARRQHGLLKKNEMIFNFSR
;
A
#
# COMPACT_ATOMS: atom_id res chain seq x y z
N MET A 1 15.34 -56.19 41.75
CA MET A 1 15.75 -56.54 40.37
C MET A 1 16.16 -55.25 39.66
N PRO A 2 17.42 -55.07 39.22
CA PRO A 2 17.83 -53.89 38.47
C PRO A 2 17.30 -53.96 37.03
N ARG A 3 16.80 -52.84 36.50
CA ARG A 3 16.33 -52.72 35.11
C ARG A 3 17.54 -52.72 34.16
N PRO A 4 17.49 -53.42 33.02
CA PRO A 4 18.60 -53.41 32.08
C PRO A 4 18.77 -52.01 31.47
N TYR A 5 20.00 -51.52 31.52
CA TYR A 5 20.41 -50.26 30.90
C TYR A 5 20.41 -50.43 29.38
N GLN A 6 19.44 -49.82 28.71
CA GLN A 6 19.37 -49.76 27.25
C GLN A 6 20.53 -48.88 26.75
N SER A 7 21.56 -49.51 26.17
CA SER A 7 22.67 -48.79 25.54
C SER A 7 22.12 -48.01 24.34
N LYS A 8 22.11 -46.68 24.45
CA LYS A 8 21.70 -45.77 23.39
C LYS A 8 22.72 -45.86 22.27
N GLU A 9 22.46 -46.73 21.29
CA GLU A 9 23.29 -46.89 20.11
C GLU A 9 23.35 -45.56 19.32
N ASN A 10 24.41 -44.80 19.55
CA ASN A 10 24.66 -43.53 18.90
C ASN A 10 25.16 -43.77 17.47
N ASN A 11 24.23 -44.02 16.56
CA ASN A 11 24.52 -44.16 15.13
C ASN A 11 24.94 -42.80 14.56
N PRO A 12 26.23 -42.60 14.21
CA PRO A 12 26.72 -41.32 13.69
C PRO A 12 26.01 -40.92 12.40
N VAL A 13 25.50 -41.90 11.66
CA VAL A 13 24.67 -41.71 10.47
C VAL A 13 23.38 -40.94 10.77
N LYS A 14 22.71 -41.22 11.90
CA LYS A 14 21.49 -40.49 12.28
C LYS A 14 21.80 -39.02 12.60
N ALA A 15 22.93 -38.76 13.24
CA ALA A 15 23.39 -37.40 13.53
C ALA A 15 23.73 -36.63 12.24
N VAL A 16 24.39 -37.27 11.28
CA VAL A 16 24.71 -36.68 9.97
C VAL A 16 23.43 -36.38 9.17
N ILE A 17 22.44 -37.28 9.16
CA ILE A 17 21.15 -37.06 8.51
C ILE A 17 20.40 -35.89 9.15
N LEU A 18 20.36 -35.83 10.48
CA LEU A 18 19.73 -34.71 11.20
C LEU A 18 20.43 -33.38 10.91
N LEU A 19 21.76 -33.38 10.83
CA LEU A 19 22.54 -32.20 10.50
C LEU A 19 22.29 -31.73 9.06
N LEU A 20 22.21 -32.65 8.09
CA LEU A 20 21.84 -32.36 6.71
C LEU A 20 20.43 -31.79 6.60
N LEU A 21 19.45 -32.38 7.30
CA LEU A 21 18.07 -31.87 7.34
C LEU A 21 18.01 -30.48 7.98
N ALA A 22 18.75 -30.25 9.06
CA ALA A 22 18.84 -28.94 9.69
C ALA A 22 19.47 -27.89 8.75
N LEU A 23 20.51 -28.27 8.00
CA LEU A 23 21.16 -27.39 7.03
C LEU A 23 20.23 -27.05 5.86
N LEU A 24 19.48 -28.04 5.36
CA LEU A 24 18.45 -27.86 4.33
C LEU A 24 17.32 -26.96 4.81
N ALA A 25 16.83 -27.17 6.03
CA ALA A 25 15.80 -26.32 6.63
C ALA A 25 16.29 -24.89 6.81
N LEU A 26 17.54 -24.71 7.28
CA LEU A 26 18.15 -23.40 7.43
C LEU A 26 18.35 -22.72 6.08
N TRP A 27 18.75 -23.45 5.05
CA TRP A 27 18.89 -22.92 3.69
C TRP A 27 17.55 -22.53 3.08
N MET A 28 16.49 -23.29 3.36
CA MET A 28 15.12 -22.97 2.92
C MET A 28 14.56 -21.74 3.66
N LEU A 29 14.93 -21.55 4.93
CA LEU A 29 14.60 -20.37 5.74
C LEU A 29 15.39 -19.12 5.32
N LEU A 30 16.68 -19.27 5.01
CA LEU A 30 17.57 -18.18 4.55
C LEU A 30 17.47 -17.92 3.05
N SER A 31 16.73 -18.74 2.29
CA SER A 31 16.63 -18.56 0.85
C SER A 31 15.92 -17.23 0.54
N PRO A 32 16.53 -16.35 -0.27
CA PRO A 32 15.92 -15.11 -0.71
C PRO A 32 14.68 -15.33 -1.61
N TYR A 33 14.27 -16.57 -1.86
CA TYR A 33 13.02 -16.93 -2.56
C TYR A 33 11.93 -17.46 -1.62
N GLY A 34 12.13 -17.42 -0.30
CA GLY A 34 11.14 -17.87 0.67
C GLY A 34 9.81 -17.10 0.60
N LEU A 35 8.76 -17.69 1.19
CA LEU A 35 7.36 -17.19 1.25
C LEU A 35 7.22 -15.71 1.65
N TRP A 36 8.23 -15.17 2.34
CA TRP A 36 8.29 -13.78 2.76
C TRP A 36 8.41 -12.78 1.60
N GLN A 37 9.19 -13.11 0.56
CA GLN A 37 9.34 -12.27 -0.63
C GLN A 37 8.05 -12.24 -1.45
N TYR A 38 7.40 -13.40 -1.61
CA TYR A 38 6.08 -13.48 -2.26
C TYR A 38 5.04 -12.65 -1.51
N SER A 39 5.04 -12.70 -0.17
CA SER A 39 4.13 -11.92 0.67
C SER A 39 4.39 -10.42 0.54
N LYS A 40 5.67 -9.99 0.48
CA LYS A 40 6.05 -8.58 0.29
C LYS A 40 5.58 -8.06 -1.06
N ILE A 41 5.88 -8.79 -2.14
CA ILE A 41 5.47 -8.44 -3.51
C ILE A 41 3.94 -8.40 -3.63
N SER A 42 3.25 -9.36 -3.01
CA SER A 42 1.77 -9.39 -3.03
C SER A 42 1.17 -8.19 -2.30
N ARG A 43 1.76 -7.77 -1.17
CA ARG A 43 1.34 -6.55 -0.45
C ARG A 43 1.61 -5.29 -1.27
N GLU A 44 2.76 -5.21 -1.92
CA GLU A 44 3.13 -4.09 -2.78
C GLU A 44 2.20 -3.97 -3.99
N LEU A 45 1.86 -5.09 -4.63
CA LEU A 45 0.85 -5.14 -5.68
C LEU A 45 -0.53 -4.71 -5.19
N ALA A 46 -0.92 -5.11 -3.98
CA ALA A 46 -2.20 -4.71 -3.41
C ALA A 46 -2.23 -3.19 -3.13
N SER A 47 -1.16 -2.61 -2.59
CA SER A 47 -1.07 -1.16 -2.38
C SER A 47 -1.07 -0.39 -3.68
N LEU A 48 -0.31 -0.85 -4.69
CA LEU A 48 -0.27 -0.19 -6.01
C LEU A 48 -1.64 -0.20 -6.70
N LYS A 49 -2.37 -1.33 -6.60
CA LYS A 49 -3.73 -1.42 -7.15
C LYS A 49 -4.70 -0.48 -6.43
N ALA A 50 -4.62 -0.39 -5.11
CA ALA A 50 -5.45 0.53 -4.34
C ALA A 50 -5.15 1.99 -4.70
N GLU A 51 -3.86 2.34 -4.84
CA GLU A 51 -3.44 3.67 -5.25
C GLU A 51 -3.89 4.00 -6.67
N ASN A 52 -3.74 3.07 -7.62
CA ASN A 52 -4.21 3.28 -8.99
C ASN A 52 -5.74 3.49 -9.03
N SER A 53 -6.50 2.70 -8.29
CA SER A 53 -7.96 2.88 -8.20
C SER A 53 -8.36 4.24 -7.61
N ARG A 54 -7.61 4.72 -6.62
CA ARG A 54 -7.80 6.06 -6.05
C ARG A 54 -7.50 7.16 -7.08
N LEU A 55 -6.37 7.06 -7.76
CA LEU A 55 -5.97 8.03 -8.80
C LEU A 55 -6.95 8.04 -9.98
N GLU A 56 -7.48 6.88 -10.38
CA GLU A 56 -8.51 6.80 -11.41
C GLU A 56 -9.80 7.51 -10.98
N GLN A 57 -10.20 7.40 -9.72
CA GLN A 57 -11.35 8.13 -9.19
C GLN A 57 -11.08 9.64 -9.15
N GLU A 58 -9.93 10.06 -8.60
CA GLU A 58 -9.53 11.48 -8.57
C GLU A 58 -9.48 12.07 -9.98
N ASN A 59 -8.97 11.33 -10.96
CA ASN A 59 -8.93 11.76 -12.36
C ASN A 59 -10.34 11.93 -12.95
N ARG A 60 -11.27 10.99 -12.69
CA ARG A 60 -12.68 11.14 -13.12
C ARG A 60 -13.32 12.38 -12.53
N ASP A 61 -13.11 12.63 -11.25
CA ASP A 61 -13.71 13.78 -10.55
C ASP A 61 -13.13 15.11 -11.10
N LEU A 62 -11.82 15.16 -11.35
CA LEU A 62 -11.16 16.30 -11.98
C LEU A 62 -11.66 16.54 -13.42
N LEU A 63 -11.91 15.48 -14.20
CA LEU A 63 -12.46 15.64 -15.54
C LEU A 63 -13.87 16.23 -15.51
N ILE A 64 -14.72 15.80 -14.57
CA ILE A 64 -16.04 16.39 -14.35
C ILE A 64 -15.91 17.86 -13.95
N GLU A 65 -14.96 18.20 -13.08
CA GLU A 65 -14.70 19.58 -12.67
C GLU A 65 -14.25 20.44 -13.86
N ILE A 66 -13.33 19.94 -14.69
CA ILE A 66 -12.89 20.61 -15.93
C ILE A 66 -14.08 20.84 -16.86
N GLU A 67 -14.97 19.86 -17.02
CA GLU A 67 -16.15 20.01 -17.87
C GLU A 67 -17.07 21.12 -17.37
N LYS A 68 -17.34 21.16 -16.06
CA LYS A 68 -18.13 22.23 -15.43
C LYS A 68 -17.45 23.59 -15.60
N LEU A 69 -16.15 23.68 -15.34
CA LEU A 69 -15.37 24.91 -15.52
C LEU A 69 -15.26 25.38 -16.97
N ARG A 70 -15.57 24.53 -17.96
CA ARG A 70 -15.54 24.93 -19.38
C ARG A 70 -16.91 25.28 -19.93
N ASN A 71 -17.93 24.56 -19.48
CA ASN A 71 -19.26 24.58 -20.10
C ASN A 71 -20.33 25.24 -19.23
N ASP A 72 -20.05 25.49 -17.94
CA ASP A 72 -20.99 26.11 -17.00
C ASP A 72 -20.46 27.48 -16.51
N PRO A 73 -20.92 28.59 -17.13
CA PRO A 73 -20.53 29.94 -16.74
C PRO A 73 -20.89 30.31 -15.30
N GLU A 74 -21.96 29.74 -14.75
CA GLU A 74 -22.41 30.02 -13.38
C GLU A 74 -21.49 29.32 -12.37
N TYR A 75 -21.09 28.08 -12.66
CA TYR A 75 -20.08 27.37 -11.87
C TYR A 75 -18.72 28.08 -11.87
N ILE A 76 -18.27 28.58 -13.03
CA ILE A 76 -17.04 29.38 -13.14
C ILE A 76 -17.14 30.65 -12.28
N GLU A 77 -18.27 31.35 -12.33
CA GLU A 77 -18.50 32.56 -11.55
C GLU A 77 -18.48 32.26 -10.04
N GLU A 78 -19.12 31.18 -9.61
CA GLU A 78 -19.11 30.72 -8.21
C GLU A 78 -17.70 30.39 -7.72
N VAL A 79 -16.90 29.67 -8.53
CA VAL A 79 -15.51 29.34 -8.22
C VAL A 79 -14.64 30.60 -8.17
N ALA A 80 -14.81 31.54 -9.11
CA ALA A 80 -14.11 32.82 -9.14
C ALA A 80 -14.40 33.67 -7.90
N ARG A 81 -15.67 33.71 -7.44
CA ARG A 81 -16.04 34.40 -6.20
C ARG A 81 -15.47 33.71 -4.96
N ARG A 82 -15.59 32.38 -4.86
CA ARG A 82 -15.17 31.62 -3.66
C ARG A 82 -13.66 31.53 -3.50
N GLN A 83 -12.93 31.19 -4.56
CA GLN A 83 -11.49 30.93 -4.49
C GLN A 83 -10.65 32.20 -4.65
N HIS A 84 -11.14 33.19 -5.39
CA HIS A 84 -10.36 34.39 -5.74
C HIS A 84 -11.01 35.70 -5.27
N GLY A 85 -12.21 35.67 -4.69
CA GLY A 85 -12.89 36.88 -4.22
C GLY A 85 -13.28 37.83 -5.36
N LEU A 86 -13.36 37.33 -6.60
CA LEU A 86 -13.66 38.14 -7.77
C LEU A 86 -15.11 38.62 -7.75
N LEU A 87 -15.34 39.83 -8.24
CA LEU A 87 -16.64 40.49 -8.34
C LEU A 87 -16.96 40.80 -9.80
N LYS A 88 -18.24 40.89 -10.15
CA LYS A 88 -18.63 41.45 -11.45
C LYS A 88 -18.18 42.91 -11.54
N LYS A 89 -18.00 43.42 -12.77
CA LYS A 89 -17.58 44.81 -13.05
C LYS A 89 -18.42 45.88 -12.33
N ASN A 90 -19.66 45.56 -11.96
CA ASN A 90 -20.61 46.49 -11.33
C ASN A 90 -20.89 46.15 -9.85
N GLU A 91 -20.12 45.26 -9.23
CA GLU A 91 -20.25 44.87 -7.82
C GLU A 91 -19.17 45.56 -6.98
N MET A 92 -19.53 46.09 -5.79
CA MET A 92 -18.60 46.72 -4.84
C MET A 92 -18.66 46.02 -3.48
N ILE A 93 -17.51 45.73 -2.89
CA ILE A 93 -17.42 45.22 -1.52
C ILE A 93 -17.52 46.40 -0.55
N PHE A 94 -18.51 46.36 0.34
CA PHE A 94 -18.59 47.26 1.49
C PHE A 94 -17.93 46.58 2.69
N ASN A 95 -16.75 47.06 3.09
CA ASN A 95 -16.14 46.63 4.34
C ASN A 95 -16.55 47.58 5.46
N PHE A 96 -17.45 47.13 6.33
CA PHE A 96 -17.81 47.84 7.55
C PHE A 96 -16.78 47.54 8.65
N SER A 97 -15.53 47.95 8.45
CA SER A 97 -14.55 47.95 9.53
C SER A 97 -14.93 49.04 10.55
N ARG A 98 -15.18 48.65 11.80
CA ARG A 98 -15.30 49.56 12.94
C ARG A 98 -13.93 50.04 13.40
#